data_AF-A0A0E3BIJ5-F1
#
_entry.id   AF-A0A0E3BIJ5-F1
#
_cell.length_a   1.000
_cell.length_b   1.000
_cell.length_c   1.000
_cell.angle_alpha   90.00
_cell.angle_beta   90.00
_cell.angle_gamma   90.00
#
_symmetry.space_group_name_H-M   'P 1'
#
loop_
_entity.id
_entity.type
_entity.pdbx_description
1 polymer ?
#
loop_
_entity_poly.entity_id
_entity_poly.type
_entity_poly.pdbx_seq_one_letter_code
_entity_poly.pdbx_strand_id
1 'polypeptide(L)'
;MAGTTAQTRDNQTADRFFQSGTALNRVLTEAPYLPRCSDDKTATRVRPREYAIRYPYMQVNRPGFVSWLIFDLDHTKAMIWEDAGLPAPNLIVRNRQSGHSHLYYAIPPVCTTEAARSKPIAYMKAVYEAFAARLDADTDFHSGPVAKTPGHPWWLTHEL
;
A
#
# COMPACT_ATOMS: atom_id res chain seq x y z
N MET A 1 22.68 -15.10 -21.19
CA MET A 1 23.05 -14.35 -19.96
C MET A 1 22.00 -13.26 -19.68
N ALA A 2 20.83 -13.62 -19.14
CA ALA A 2 19.74 -12.68 -18.85
C ALA A 2 19.26 -12.72 -17.38
N GLY A 3 19.91 -13.53 -16.53
CA GLY A 3 19.47 -13.76 -15.14
C GLY A 3 20.00 -12.75 -14.11
N THR A 4 21.05 -11.98 -14.43
CA THR A 4 21.77 -11.20 -13.42
C THR A 4 21.09 -9.87 -13.08
N THR A 5 20.46 -9.20 -14.05
CA THR A 5 19.97 -7.81 -13.88
C THR A 5 18.66 -7.68 -13.10
N ALA A 6 17.78 -8.68 -13.18
CA ALA A 6 16.51 -8.69 -12.43
C ALA A 6 16.76 -9.01 -10.94
N GLN A 7 17.61 -9.98 -10.67
CA GLN A 7 17.93 -10.43 -9.31
C GLN A 7 18.67 -9.36 -8.50
N THR A 8 19.51 -8.54 -9.14
CA THR A 8 20.14 -7.37 -8.48
C THR A 8 19.13 -6.27 -8.12
N ARG A 9 18.11 -6.01 -8.96
CA ARG A 9 17.06 -5.02 -8.66
C ARG A 9 16.09 -5.48 -7.58
N ASP A 10 15.77 -6.78 -7.57
CA ASP A 10 14.91 -7.38 -6.55
C ASP A 10 15.58 -7.35 -5.17
N ASN A 11 16.90 -7.64 -5.10
CA ASN A 11 17.67 -7.49 -3.85
C ASN A 11 17.72 -6.04 -3.37
N GLN A 12 17.93 -5.06 -4.27
CA GLN A 12 17.91 -3.64 -3.89
C GLN A 12 16.55 -3.22 -3.31
N THR A 13 15.45 -3.74 -3.81
CA THR A 13 14.10 -3.42 -3.30
C THR A 13 13.86 -4.04 -1.92
N ALA A 14 14.35 -5.26 -1.69
CA ALA A 14 14.26 -5.92 -0.39
C ALA A 14 15.04 -5.14 0.71
N ASP A 15 16.22 -4.63 0.38
CA ASP A 15 17.05 -3.87 1.33
C ASP A 15 16.37 -2.57 1.79
N ARG A 16 15.55 -1.95 0.92
CA ARG A 16 14.84 -0.70 1.25
C ARG A 16 13.84 -0.86 2.39
N PHE A 17 13.28 -2.05 2.62
CA PHE A 17 12.42 -2.30 3.79
C PHE A 17 13.16 -2.14 5.12
N PHE A 18 14.47 -2.34 5.14
CA PHE A 18 15.31 -2.26 6.33
C PHE A 18 16.13 -0.96 6.39
N GLN A 19 15.96 -0.07 5.42
CA GLN A 19 16.56 1.25 5.39
C GLN A 19 15.60 2.29 5.97
N SER A 20 15.95 2.88 7.12
CA SER A 20 15.13 3.92 7.74
C SER A 20 14.87 5.11 6.81
N GLY A 21 13.65 5.65 6.87
CA GLY A 21 13.24 6.82 6.11
C GLY A 21 12.65 6.51 4.72
N THR A 22 12.74 5.28 4.22
CA THR A 22 12.06 4.88 2.99
C THR A 22 10.56 4.63 3.24
N ALA A 23 9.75 4.78 2.19
CA ALA A 23 8.33 4.42 2.24
C ALA A 23 8.13 2.92 2.44
N LEU A 24 9.01 2.07 1.87
CA LEU A 24 9.00 0.63 2.10
C LEU A 24 9.30 0.27 3.57
N ASN A 25 10.24 0.95 4.22
CA ASN A 25 10.48 0.79 5.65
C ASN A 25 9.27 1.22 6.49
N ARG A 26 8.55 2.27 6.08
CA ARG A 26 7.28 2.66 6.71
C ARG A 26 6.21 1.57 6.55
N VAL A 27 6.10 0.92 5.39
CA VAL A 27 5.17 -0.22 5.20
C VAL A 27 5.47 -1.31 6.24
N LEU A 28 6.73 -1.68 6.41
CA LEU A 28 7.12 -2.70 7.40
C LEU A 28 6.84 -2.26 8.84
N THR A 29 7.19 -1.03 9.21
CA THR A 29 7.07 -0.54 10.60
C THR A 29 5.63 -0.24 11.02
N GLU A 30 4.78 0.19 10.09
CA GLU A 30 3.37 0.50 10.31
C GLU A 30 2.42 -0.69 10.10
N ALA A 31 2.89 -1.81 9.53
CA ALA A 31 2.13 -3.05 9.44
C ALA A 31 1.88 -3.67 10.83
N PRO A 32 0.83 -4.53 10.97
CA PRO A 32 0.69 -5.40 12.13
C PRO A 32 1.98 -6.18 12.42
N TYR A 33 2.16 -6.63 13.67
CA TYR A 33 3.24 -7.58 13.97
C TYR A 33 3.03 -8.92 13.23
N LEU A 34 1.76 -9.36 13.19
CA LEU A 34 1.30 -10.57 12.51
C LEU A 34 0.22 -10.23 11.45
N PRO A 35 0.57 -9.61 10.32
CA PRO A 35 -0.40 -9.27 9.28
C PRO A 35 -0.97 -10.52 8.63
N ARG A 36 -2.19 -10.37 8.10
CA ARG A 36 -2.72 -11.32 7.12
C ARG A 36 -1.98 -11.18 5.79
N CYS A 37 -1.75 -12.28 5.08
CA CYS A 37 -1.11 -12.29 3.77
C CYS A 37 -1.54 -13.50 2.93
N SER A 38 -1.37 -13.43 1.61
CA SER A 38 -1.79 -14.48 0.67
C SER A 38 -1.18 -14.31 -0.71
N ASP A 39 -1.18 -15.41 -1.49
CA ASP A 39 -0.76 -15.40 -2.91
C ASP A 39 -1.84 -14.80 -3.84
N ASP A 40 -3.06 -14.66 -3.30
CA ASP A 40 -4.24 -14.10 -3.95
C ASP A 40 -4.91 -13.07 -3.02
N LYS A 41 -6.14 -12.63 -3.34
CA LYS A 41 -6.89 -11.65 -2.54
C LYS A 41 -7.56 -12.25 -1.28
N THR A 42 -7.30 -13.51 -0.90
CA THR A 42 -8.08 -14.22 0.15
C THR A 42 -7.61 -14.01 1.59
N ALA A 43 -6.43 -13.43 1.82
CA ALA A 43 -5.88 -13.13 3.16
C ALA A 43 -5.81 -14.35 4.11
N THR A 44 -5.49 -15.52 3.56
CA THR A 44 -5.59 -16.83 4.24
C THR A 44 -4.49 -17.15 5.24
N ARG A 45 -3.35 -16.44 5.23
CA ARG A 45 -2.21 -16.71 6.12
C ARG A 45 -2.00 -15.57 7.10
N VAL A 46 -1.44 -15.88 8.27
CA VAL A 46 -0.96 -14.90 9.25
C VAL A 46 0.51 -15.19 9.53
N ARG A 47 1.38 -14.20 9.37
CA ARG A 47 2.85 -14.36 9.46
C ARG A 47 3.47 -13.12 10.09
N PRO A 48 4.67 -13.21 10.71
CA PRO A 48 5.41 -12.02 11.09
C PRO A 48 5.65 -11.13 9.87
N ARG A 49 5.57 -9.82 10.03
CA ARG A 49 5.60 -8.84 8.93
C ARG A 49 6.82 -8.97 8.02
N GLU A 50 7.98 -9.35 8.56
CA GLU A 50 9.24 -9.58 7.83
C GLU A 50 9.14 -10.79 6.86
N TYR A 51 8.20 -11.69 7.09
CA TYR A 51 7.85 -12.79 6.19
C TYR A 51 6.63 -12.45 5.33
N ALA A 52 5.68 -11.67 5.84
CA ALA A 52 4.47 -11.31 5.11
C ALA A 52 4.76 -10.48 3.85
N ILE A 53 5.81 -9.65 3.86
CA ILE A 53 6.27 -8.89 2.68
C ILE A 53 6.68 -9.77 1.49
N ARG A 54 6.86 -11.08 1.71
CA ARG A 54 7.18 -12.07 0.66
C ARG A 54 5.94 -12.62 -0.06
N TYR A 55 4.75 -12.17 0.31
CA TYR A 55 3.50 -12.50 -0.36
C TYR A 55 3.01 -11.31 -1.17
N PRO A 56 2.35 -11.53 -2.32
CA PRO A 56 1.87 -10.46 -3.18
C PRO A 56 0.74 -9.63 -2.57
N TYR A 57 -0.01 -10.18 -1.61
CA TYR A 57 -1.02 -9.42 -0.86
C TYR A 57 -0.76 -9.50 0.64
N MET A 58 -0.83 -8.37 1.32
CA MET A 58 -0.69 -8.28 2.77
C MET A 58 -1.59 -7.23 3.40
N GLN A 59 -1.90 -7.41 4.68
CA GLN A 59 -2.50 -6.40 5.52
C GLN A 59 -1.47 -5.32 5.84
N VAL A 60 -1.70 -4.11 5.34
CA VAL A 60 -0.77 -2.98 5.50
C VAL A 60 -1.11 -2.11 6.71
N ASN A 61 -2.40 -1.85 6.96
CA ASN A 61 -2.84 -1.08 8.12
C ASN A 61 -3.06 -1.98 9.35
N ARG A 62 -2.64 -1.51 10.53
CA ARG A 62 -2.85 -2.18 11.82
C ARG A 62 -4.34 -2.21 12.21
N PRO A 63 -4.82 -3.27 12.89
CA PRO A 63 -6.12 -3.20 13.54
C PRO A 63 -6.22 -1.98 14.47
N GLY A 64 -7.27 -1.18 14.31
CA GLY A 64 -7.49 0.02 15.12
C GLY A 64 -6.65 1.24 14.73
N PHE A 65 -5.86 1.19 13.66
CA PHE A 65 -5.10 2.35 13.15
C PHE A 65 -5.05 2.38 11.63
N VAL A 66 -5.16 3.57 11.05
CA VAL A 66 -4.89 3.80 9.63
C VAL A 66 -3.64 4.68 9.51
N SER A 67 -2.57 4.10 8.95
CA SER A 67 -1.31 4.79 8.68
C SER A 67 -1.09 5.05 7.18
N TRP A 68 -1.89 4.39 6.35
CA TRP A 68 -1.87 4.47 4.89
C TRP A 68 -3.29 4.63 4.35
N LEU A 69 -3.51 5.63 3.50
CA LEU A 69 -4.67 5.68 2.60
C LEU A 69 -4.28 4.96 1.32
N ILE A 70 -5.00 3.90 0.97
CA ILE A 70 -4.70 3.05 -0.18
C ILE A 70 -5.88 3.09 -1.15
N PHE A 71 -5.60 3.46 -2.40
CA PHE A 71 -6.60 3.58 -3.45
C PHE A 71 -6.35 2.51 -4.51
N ASP A 72 -7.30 1.60 -4.75
CA ASP A 72 -7.24 0.62 -5.84
C ASP A 72 -7.79 1.26 -7.12
N LEU A 73 -6.95 1.32 -8.15
CA LEU A 73 -7.27 1.88 -9.44
C LEU A 73 -7.46 0.74 -10.43
N ASP A 74 -8.71 0.55 -10.87
CA ASP A 74 -9.10 -0.47 -11.84
C ASP A 74 -8.92 -0.04 -13.31
N HIS A 75 -8.02 0.92 -13.52
CA HIS A 75 -7.63 1.43 -14.82
C HIS A 75 -6.10 1.53 -14.94
N THR A 76 -5.59 1.75 -16.14
CA THR A 76 -4.14 1.73 -16.41
C THR A 76 -3.39 3.02 -16.08
N LYS A 77 -4.09 4.11 -15.72
CA LYS A 77 -3.55 5.44 -15.44
C LYS A 77 -2.95 5.56 -14.03
N ALA A 78 -1.81 4.91 -13.78
CA ALA A 78 -1.17 4.93 -12.47
C ALA A 78 -0.67 6.32 -12.01
N MET A 79 -0.51 7.29 -12.93
CA MET A 79 -0.08 8.67 -12.65
C MET A 79 -1.23 9.69 -12.64
N ILE A 80 -2.49 9.24 -12.60
CA ILE A 80 -3.68 10.12 -12.65
C ILE A 80 -3.69 11.20 -11.53
N TRP A 81 -2.93 10.99 -10.45
CA TRP A 81 -2.77 11.96 -9.36
C TRP A 81 -2.19 13.31 -9.85
N GLU A 82 -1.32 13.31 -10.87
CA GLU A 82 -0.75 14.53 -11.45
C GLU A 82 -1.85 15.37 -12.12
N ASP A 83 -2.61 14.73 -13.01
CA ASP A 83 -3.72 15.37 -13.73
C ASP A 83 -4.84 15.83 -12.77
N ALA A 84 -5.03 15.10 -11.68
CA ALA A 84 -6.01 15.41 -10.64
C ALA A 84 -5.56 16.53 -9.68
N GLY A 85 -4.34 17.05 -9.82
CA GLY A 85 -3.76 18.06 -8.93
C GLY A 85 -3.65 17.58 -7.48
N LEU A 86 -3.44 16.28 -7.29
CA LEU A 86 -3.23 15.66 -5.99
C LEU A 86 -1.73 15.66 -5.65
N PRO A 87 -1.35 15.58 -4.36
CA PRO A 87 0.04 15.36 -4.00
C PRO A 87 0.53 14.03 -4.59
N ALA A 88 1.85 13.89 -4.76
CA ALA A 88 2.45 12.63 -5.14
C ALA A 88 2.17 11.55 -4.07
N PRO A 89 1.75 10.32 -4.46
CA PRO A 89 1.68 9.20 -3.54
C PRO A 89 3.11 8.80 -3.11
N ASN A 90 3.28 8.21 -1.93
CA ASN A 90 4.60 7.70 -1.53
C ASN A 90 4.97 6.42 -2.29
N LEU A 91 3.98 5.58 -2.61
CA LEU A 91 4.18 4.35 -3.38
C LEU A 91 3.11 4.18 -4.44
N ILE A 92 3.52 3.72 -5.61
CA ILE A 92 2.68 3.23 -6.70
C ILE A 92 2.98 1.76 -6.89
N VAL A 93 2.00 0.89 -6.65
CA VAL A 93 2.15 -0.57 -6.76
C VAL A 93 1.28 -1.09 -7.89
N ARG A 94 1.89 -1.34 -9.05
CA ARG A 94 1.20 -1.62 -10.31
C ARG A 94 1.29 -3.08 -10.71
N ASN A 95 0.18 -3.64 -11.17
CA ASN A 95 0.15 -4.94 -11.83
C ASN A 95 0.85 -4.84 -13.20
N ARG A 96 1.84 -5.70 -13.43
CA ARG A 96 2.65 -5.74 -14.66
C ARG A 96 1.84 -6.03 -15.92
N GLN A 97 0.74 -6.76 -15.81
CA GLN A 97 -0.08 -7.23 -16.93
C GLN A 97 -1.28 -6.31 -17.15
N SER A 98 -2.13 -6.14 -16.15
CA SER A 98 -3.37 -5.34 -16.30
C SER A 98 -3.11 -3.84 -16.24
N GLY A 99 -2.01 -3.42 -15.62
CA GLY A 99 -1.74 -2.01 -15.36
C GLY A 99 -2.51 -1.40 -14.19
N HIS A 100 -3.43 -2.14 -13.56
CA HIS A 100 -4.18 -1.70 -12.37
C HIS A 100 -3.21 -1.47 -11.21
N SER A 101 -3.42 -0.42 -10.42
CA SER A 101 -2.45 0.01 -9.43
C SER A 101 -3.07 0.32 -8.09
N HIS A 102 -2.32 0.10 -7.02
CA HIS A 102 -2.62 0.71 -5.73
C HIS A 102 -1.75 1.96 -5.55
N LEU A 103 -2.36 3.08 -5.16
CA LEU A 103 -1.65 4.27 -4.72
C LEU A 103 -1.66 4.34 -3.20
N TYR A 104 -0.49 4.58 -2.59
CA TYR A 104 -0.31 4.64 -1.15
C TYR A 104 0.08 6.04 -0.71
N TYR A 105 -0.74 6.62 0.16
CA TYR A 105 -0.47 7.90 0.80
C TYR A 105 -0.26 7.68 2.29
N ALA A 106 0.94 8.00 2.77
CA ALA A 106 1.28 7.94 4.18
C ALA A 106 0.61 9.08 4.93
N ILE A 107 -0.05 8.76 6.04
CA ILE A 107 -0.62 9.75 6.95
C ILE A 107 -0.10 9.54 8.37
N PRO A 108 -0.07 10.57 9.23
CA PRO A 108 0.04 10.36 10.67
C PRO A 108 -1.01 9.34 11.12
N PRO A 109 -0.64 8.27 11.87
CA PRO A 109 -1.58 7.21 12.19
C PRO A 109 -2.83 7.73 12.89
N VAL A 110 -3.99 7.44 12.31
CA VAL A 110 -5.29 7.78 12.89
C VAL A 110 -5.80 6.56 13.65
N CYS A 111 -5.99 6.70 14.96
CA CYS A 111 -6.65 5.68 15.78
C CYS A 111 -8.13 5.55 15.36
N THR A 112 -8.60 4.33 15.17
CA THR A 112 -9.97 4.00 14.71
C THR A 112 -10.69 3.04 15.66
N THR A 113 -10.20 2.88 16.89
CA THR A 113 -10.89 2.10 17.92
C THR A 113 -12.08 2.89 18.49
N GLU A 114 -12.94 2.22 19.27
CA GLU A 114 -14.08 2.87 19.93
C GLU A 114 -13.68 4.01 20.89
N ALA A 115 -12.45 3.98 21.40
CA ALA A 115 -11.93 5.04 22.27
C ALA A 115 -11.36 6.24 21.49
N ALA A 116 -11.37 6.20 20.17
CA ALA A 116 -10.77 7.23 19.34
C ALA A 116 -11.62 8.50 19.25
N ARG A 117 -10.96 9.60 18.92
CA ARG A 117 -11.64 10.89 18.68
C ARG A 117 -12.34 10.85 17.32
N SER A 118 -13.60 11.24 17.29
CA SER A 118 -14.41 11.25 16.06
C SER A 118 -13.91 12.24 15.00
N LYS A 119 -13.39 13.41 15.40
CA LYS A 119 -12.95 14.47 14.46
C LYS A 119 -11.81 14.01 13.51
N PRO A 120 -10.69 13.44 14.00
CA PRO A 120 -9.66 12.88 13.12
C PRO A 120 -10.18 11.78 12.17
N ILE A 121 -11.04 10.89 12.65
CA ILE A 121 -11.62 9.82 11.83
C ILE A 121 -12.48 10.42 10.71
N ALA A 122 -13.37 11.36 11.04
CA ALA A 122 -14.22 12.03 10.07
C ALA A 122 -13.41 12.78 9.01
N TYR A 123 -12.36 13.50 9.44
CA TYR A 123 -11.47 14.20 8.51
C TYR A 123 -10.71 13.24 7.59
N MET A 124 -10.16 12.16 8.13
CA MET A 124 -9.50 11.13 7.33
C MET A 124 -10.44 10.51 6.28
N LYS A 125 -11.68 10.20 6.66
CA LYS A 125 -12.69 9.67 5.74
C LYS A 125 -13.04 10.67 4.64
N ALA A 126 -13.25 11.94 4.99
CA ALA A 126 -13.52 12.99 4.01
C ALA A 126 -12.37 13.19 3.01
N VAL A 127 -11.12 13.10 3.48
CA VAL A 127 -9.93 13.13 2.60
C VAL A 127 -9.91 11.91 1.69
N TYR A 128 -10.17 10.71 2.22
CA TYR A 128 -10.23 9.49 1.42
C TYR A 128 -11.29 9.58 0.32
N GLU A 129 -12.52 10.00 0.65
CA GLU A 129 -13.61 10.15 -0.32
C GLU A 129 -13.26 11.15 -1.43
N ALA A 130 -12.68 12.30 -1.06
CA ALA A 130 -12.25 13.31 -2.03
C ALA A 130 -11.14 12.81 -2.97
N PHE A 131 -10.16 12.05 -2.44
CA PHE A 131 -9.10 11.45 -3.24
C PHE A 131 -9.63 10.35 -4.14
N ALA A 132 -10.48 9.45 -3.61
CA ALA A 132 -11.06 8.35 -4.38
C ALA A 132 -11.84 8.86 -5.59
N ALA A 133 -12.66 9.90 -5.40
CA ALA A 133 -13.42 10.54 -6.48
C ALA A 133 -12.51 11.17 -7.55
N ARG A 134 -11.41 11.82 -7.14
CA ARG A 134 -10.47 12.45 -8.09
C ARG A 134 -9.56 11.45 -8.81
N LEU A 135 -9.27 10.32 -8.18
CA LEU A 135 -8.43 9.28 -8.73
C LEU A 135 -9.20 8.25 -9.57
N ASP A 136 -10.54 8.35 -9.64
CA ASP A 136 -11.40 7.30 -10.22
C ASP A 136 -11.11 5.91 -9.60
N ALA A 137 -10.96 5.91 -8.27
CA ALA A 137 -10.62 4.71 -7.50
C ALA A 137 -11.87 3.91 -7.10
N ASP A 138 -11.69 2.61 -6.85
CA ASP A 138 -12.72 1.76 -6.27
C ASP A 138 -13.16 2.32 -4.90
N THR A 139 -14.42 2.75 -4.82
CA THR A 139 -15.00 3.34 -3.61
C THR A 139 -15.27 2.31 -2.53
N ASP A 140 -15.46 1.04 -2.88
CA ASP A 140 -15.78 -0.04 -1.94
C ASP A 140 -14.52 -0.62 -1.28
N PHE A 141 -13.33 -0.34 -1.84
CA PHE A 141 -12.06 -0.87 -1.34
C PHE A 141 -11.72 -0.38 0.08
N HIS A 142 -11.98 0.90 0.40
CA HIS A 142 -11.69 1.52 1.70
C HIS A 142 -10.33 1.17 2.33
N SER A 143 -9.25 1.21 1.54
CA SER A 143 -7.88 0.76 1.91
C SER A 143 -7.71 -0.74 2.23
N GLY A 144 -8.74 -1.55 1.98
CA GLY A 144 -8.76 -3.01 2.02
C GLY A 144 -8.55 -3.65 3.39
N PRO A 145 -8.93 -4.93 3.57
CA PRO A 145 -8.36 -5.77 4.62
C PRO A 145 -6.91 -6.21 4.26
N VAL A 146 -6.62 -6.35 2.96
CA VAL A 146 -5.30 -6.59 2.37
C VAL A 146 -5.13 -5.77 1.11
N ALA A 147 -3.88 -5.47 0.75
CA ALA A 147 -3.53 -4.69 -0.43
C ALA A 147 -2.32 -5.30 -1.16
N LYS A 148 -2.06 -4.89 -2.41
CA LYS A 148 -0.87 -5.29 -3.17
C LYS A 148 0.39 -4.93 -2.37
N THR A 149 1.18 -5.90 -1.95
CA THR A 149 2.38 -5.69 -1.12
C THR A 149 3.41 -4.83 -1.86
N PRO A 150 3.68 -3.57 -1.44
CA PRO A 150 4.72 -2.77 -2.05
C PRO A 150 6.07 -3.50 -1.99
N GLY A 151 6.91 -3.39 -3.01
CA GLY A 151 8.22 -4.03 -3.08
C GLY A 151 8.23 -5.52 -3.44
N HIS A 152 7.06 -6.17 -3.52
CA HIS A 152 6.99 -7.58 -3.92
C HIS A 152 7.26 -7.76 -5.44
N PRO A 153 8.07 -8.74 -5.88
CA PRO A 153 8.45 -8.91 -7.29
C PRO A 153 7.27 -9.11 -8.27
N TRP A 154 6.14 -9.64 -7.80
CA TRP A 154 4.92 -9.75 -8.60
C TRP A 154 4.45 -8.39 -9.13
N TRP A 155 4.69 -7.31 -8.38
CA TRP A 155 4.28 -5.96 -8.72
C TRP A 155 5.45 -5.13 -9.22
N LEU A 156 5.13 -4.07 -9.98
CA LEU A 156 6.05 -2.96 -10.20
C LEU A 156 5.80 -1.93 -9.11
N THR A 157 6.78 -1.70 -8.26
CA THR A 157 6.70 -0.69 -7.21
C THR A 157 7.55 0.51 -7.60
N HIS A 158 6.94 1.68 -7.56
CA HIS A 158 7.62 2.97 -7.69
C HIS A 158 7.47 3.73 -6.37
N GLU A 159 8.58 4.26 -5.85
CA GLU A 159 8.62 5.09 -4.65
C GLU A 159 9.01 6.50 -5.08
N LEU A 160 8.22 7.49 -4.65
CA LEU A 160 8.34 8.90 -5.01
C LEU A 160 8.86 9.74 -3.84
#